data_AF-A0AAC9HPM7-F1
#
_entry.id   AF-A0AAC9HPM7-F1
#
_cell.length_a   1.000
_cell.length_b   1.000
_cell.length_c   1.000
_cell.angle_alpha   90.00
_cell.angle_beta   90.00
_cell.angle_gamma   90.00
#
_symmetry.space_group_name_H-M   'P 1'
#
loop_
_entity.id
_entity.type
_entity.pdbx_description
1 polymer ?
#
loop_
_entity_poly.entity_id
_entity_poly.type
_entity_poly.pdbx_seq_one_letter_code
_entity_poly.pdbx_strand_id
1 'polypeptide(L)'
;MFGLGATELLIIAGVLVLLFGATKLPQMARSLGQSARILKAETKGFRGDKGETPAVEAAGSEAPGVQAAQVQQPVQTAPSAPVDKS
;
A
#
# COMPACT_ATOMS: atom_id res chain seq x y z
N MET A 1 28.57 -17.28 16.74
CA MET A 1 29.30 -16.11 16.24
C MET A 1 29.04 -15.98 14.74
N PHE A 2 27.84 -15.54 14.34
CA PHE A 2 27.54 -15.22 12.95
C PHE A 2 27.83 -13.74 12.77
N GLY A 3 29.01 -13.42 12.22
CA GLY A 3 29.43 -12.07 11.88
C GLY A 3 28.68 -11.54 10.67
N LEU A 4 27.37 -11.35 10.82
CA LEU A 4 26.56 -10.63 9.83
C LEU A 4 26.77 -9.14 10.09
N GLY A 5 27.83 -8.60 9.48
CA GLY A 5 28.07 -7.17 9.46
C GLY A 5 27.08 -6.46 8.54
N ALA A 6 27.10 -5.12 8.60
CA ALA A 6 26.31 -4.29 7.71
C ALA A 6 26.61 -4.58 6.22
N THR A 7 27.87 -4.93 5.91
CA THR A 7 28.31 -5.26 4.55
C THR A 7 27.67 -6.54 4.03
N GLU A 8 27.63 -7.61 4.81
CA GLU A 8 27.01 -8.89 4.43
C GLU A 8 25.50 -8.72 4.20
N LEU A 9 24.81 -7.95 5.05
CA LEU A 9 23.39 -7.64 4.85
C LEU A 9 23.14 -6.86 3.57
N LEU A 10 24.02 -5.91 3.22
CA LEU A 10 23.91 -5.17 1.95
C LEU A 10 24.10 -6.10 0.73
N ILE A 11 25.03 -7.06 0.80
CA ILE A 11 25.24 -8.03 -0.28
C ILE A 11 24.00 -8.91 -0.45
N ILE A 12 23.45 -9.45 0.64
CA ILE A 12 22.24 -10.28 0.60
C ILE A 12 21.05 -9.48 0.06
N ALA A 13 20.86 -8.25 0.55
CA ALA A 13 19.82 -7.36 0.05
C ALA A 13 20.01 -7.06 -1.45
N GLY A 14 21.24 -6.85 -1.90
CA GLY A 14 21.59 -6.67 -3.31
C GLY A 14 21.19 -7.87 -4.18
N VAL A 15 21.49 -9.09 -3.73
CA VAL A 15 21.08 -10.33 -4.41
C VAL A 15 19.56 -10.44 -4.48
N LEU A 16 18.84 -10.15 -3.39
CA LEU A 16 17.37 -10.15 -3.39
C LEU A 16 16.79 -9.11 -4.35
N VAL A 17 17.38 -7.90 -4.41
CA VAL A 17 16.98 -6.87 -5.38
C VAL A 17 17.20 -7.35 -6.81
N LEU A 18 18.28 -8.10 -7.08
CA LEU A 18 18.57 -8.62 -8.41
C LEU A 18 17.57 -9.72 -8.83
N LEU A 19 17.14 -10.58 -7.90
CA LEU A 19 16.19 -11.66 -8.15
C LEU A 19 14.74 -11.16 -8.26
N PHE A 20 14.32 -10.31 -7.32
CA PHE A 20 12.92 -9.88 -7.20
C PHE A 20 12.64 -8.52 -7.84
N GLY A 21 13.67 -7.69 -8.02
CA GLY A 21 13.56 -6.31 -8.51
C GLY A 21 13.41 -5.27 -7.40
N ALA A 22 13.94 -4.07 -7.64
CA ALA A 22 13.96 -2.96 -6.68
C ALA A 22 12.56 -2.46 -6.28
N THR A 23 11.53 -2.72 -7.09
CA THR A 23 10.14 -2.30 -6.83
C THR A 23 9.32 -3.36 -6.09
N LYS A 24 9.68 -4.64 -6.17
CA LYS A 24 8.91 -5.74 -5.57
C LYS A 24 9.24 -5.97 -4.10
N LEU A 25 10.51 -5.88 -3.71
CA LEU A 25 10.90 -5.96 -2.30
C LEU A 25 10.18 -4.95 -1.39
N PRO A 26 10.16 -3.63 -1.69
CA PRO A 26 9.47 -2.67 -0.83
C PRO A 26 7.95 -2.88 -0.85
N GLN A 27 7.38 -3.33 -1.97
CA GLN A 27 5.95 -3.58 -2.08
C GLN A 27 5.52 -4.80 -1.24
N MET A 28 6.30 -5.88 -1.28
CA MET A 28 6.10 -7.08 -0.44
C MET A 28 6.32 -6.76 1.04
N ALA A 29 7.36 -5.98 1.38
CA ALA A 29 7.62 -5.57 2.75
C ALA A 29 6.49 -4.70 3.31
N ARG A 30 5.93 -3.77 2.52
CA ARG A 30 4.79 -2.93 2.93
C ARG A 30 3.54 -3.77 3.19
N SER A 31 3.16 -4.68 2.30
CA SER A 31 1.98 -5.53 2.50
C SER A 31 2.15 -6.49 3.68
N LEU A 32 3.33 -7.09 3.83
CA LEU A 32 3.63 -7.98 4.95
C LEU A 32 3.68 -7.22 6.28
N GLY A 33 4.23 -6.01 6.29
CA GLY A 33 4.28 -5.12 7.45
C GLY A 33 2.90 -4.65 7.89
N GLN A 34 1.98 -4.38 6.95
CA GLN A 34 0.59 -4.06 7.26
C GLN A 34 -0.12 -5.21 7.99
N SER A 35 -0.01 -6.45 7.47
CA SER A 35 -0.56 -7.63 8.14
C SER A 35 0.05 -7.84 9.52
N ALA A 36 1.38 -7.76 9.63
CA ALA A 36 2.10 -7.92 10.89
C ALA A 36 1.72 -6.85 11.93
N ARG A 37 1.40 -5.63 11.51
CA ARG A 37 0.95 -4.54 12.40
C ARG A 37 -0.43 -4.83 12.98
N ILE A 38 -1.35 -5.37 12.17
CA ILE A 38 -2.70 -5.77 12.61
C ILE A 38 -2.58 -6.91 13.63
N LEU A 39 -1.83 -7.96 13.28
CA LEU A 39 -1.53 -9.09 14.17
C LEU A 39 -0.90 -8.63 15.50
N LYS A 40 0.05 -7.69 15.45
CA LYS A 40 0.71 -7.12 16.63
C LYS A 40 -0.26 -6.29 17.48
N ALA A 41 -1.16 -5.54 16.86
CA ALA A 41 -2.17 -4.74 17.57
C ALA A 41 -3.18 -5.64 18.31
N GLU A 42 -3.67 -6.69 17.66
CA GLU A 42 -4.56 -7.68 18.29
C GLU A 42 -3.85 -8.45 19.41
N THR A 43 -2.59 -8.84 19.19
CA THR A 43 -1.78 -9.55 20.20
C THR A 43 -1.40 -8.65 21.40
N LYS A 44 -1.19 -7.34 21.19
CA LYS A 44 -0.95 -6.35 22.27
C LYS A 44 -2.17 -6.22 23.18
N GLY A 45 -3.39 -6.30 22.62
CA GLY A 45 -4.64 -6.36 23.39
C GLY A 45 -4.72 -7.57 24.34
N PHE A 46 -4.16 -8.71 23.94
CA PHE A 46 -4.05 -9.90 24.80
C PHE A 46 -2.93 -9.83 25.84
N ARG A 47 -1.86 -9.06 25.58
CA ARG A 47 -0.71 -8.93 26.49
C ARG A 47 -0.91 -7.89 27.62
N GLY A 48 -2.07 -7.24 27.71
CA GLY A 48 -2.45 -6.41 28.85
C GLY A 48 -1.58 -5.18 29.11
N ASP A 49 -0.83 -4.71 28.12
CA ASP A 49 0.14 -3.62 28.29
C ASP A 49 -0.32 -2.33 27.60
N LYS A 50 -0.60 -1.31 28.42
CA LYS A 50 -1.16 -0.01 28.06
C LYS A 50 0.01 0.93 27.72
N GLY A 51 0.45 0.91 26.47
CA GLY A 51 1.55 1.77 26.05
C GLY A 51 1.77 1.76 24.55
N GLU A 52 1.46 2.92 23.96
CA GLU A 52 1.95 3.46 22.69
C GLU A 52 1.30 2.94 21.39
N THR A 53 0.49 3.83 20.79
CA THR A 53 0.13 3.85 19.38
C THR A 53 1.37 4.18 18.55
N PRO A 54 1.92 3.25 17.74
CA PRO A 54 2.88 3.64 16.74
C PRO A 54 2.07 4.19 15.57
N ALA A 55 1.87 5.51 15.53
CA ALA A 55 1.63 6.23 14.30
C ALA A 55 2.96 6.32 13.55
N VAL A 56 3.39 5.22 12.93
CA VAL A 56 4.33 5.32 11.82
C VAL A 56 3.46 5.44 10.58
N GLU A 57 3.40 6.70 10.16
CA GLU A 57 2.87 7.25 8.94
C GLU A 57 3.20 6.36 7.73
N ALA A 58 2.25 6.31 6.82
CA ALA A 58 2.33 5.59 5.57
C ALA A 58 3.46 6.15 4.68
N ALA A 59 4.70 5.69 4.88
CA ALA A 59 5.76 5.85 3.89
C ALA A 59 5.51 4.86 2.74
N GLY A 60 4.51 5.16 1.91
CA GLY A 60 4.15 4.35 0.75
C GLY A 60 2.87 4.76 0.02
N SER A 61 2.49 6.03 0.05
CA SER A 61 1.47 6.59 -0.85
C SER A 61 2.03 7.78 -1.63
N GLU A 62 3.07 7.54 -2.42
CA GLU A 62 3.33 8.26 -3.68
C GLU A 62 3.85 7.21 -4.67
N ALA A 63 3.18 6.89 -5.77
CA ALA A 63 2.81 7.80 -6.84
C ALA A 63 1.34 8.29 -6.85
N PRO A 64 1.09 9.59 -6.61
CA PRO A 64 0.11 10.35 -7.35
C PRO A 64 0.63 10.52 -8.78
N GLY A 65 0.16 9.64 -9.67
CA GLY A 65 0.56 9.64 -11.06
C GLY A 65 -0.45 8.99 -11.98
N VAL A 66 -1.75 9.06 -11.63
CA VAL A 66 -2.91 9.04 -12.54
C VAL A 66 -4.15 9.48 -11.74
N GLN A 67 -4.12 10.71 -11.21
CA GLN A 67 -5.35 11.51 -11.19
C GLN A 67 -5.36 12.34 -12.47
N ALA A 68 -5.83 11.71 -13.55
CA ALA A 68 -6.75 12.34 -14.46
C ALA A 68 -7.96 11.38 -14.48
N ALA A 69 -8.99 11.60 -13.66
CA ALA A 69 -10.06 12.53 -14.02
C ALA A 69 -10.51 12.33 -15.49
N GLN A 70 -10.94 11.11 -15.82
CA GLN A 70 -11.99 10.87 -16.81
C GLN A 70 -13.18 10.20 -16.09
N VAL A 71 -13.61 10.79 -14.99
CA VAL A 71 -15.01 10.68 -14.54
C VAL A 71 -15.68 11.95 -15.03
N GLN A 72 -15.96 12.01 -16.33
CA GLN A 72 -16.93 12.94 -16.89
C GLN A 72 -18.30 12.50 -16.35
N GLN A 73 -18.75 13.10 -15.25
CA GLN A 73 -20.19 13.27 -15.01
C GLN A 73 -20.69 14.40 -15.95
N PRO A 74 -21.99 14.57 -16.25
CA PRO A 74 -23.17 13.78 -15.90
C PRO A 74 -24.03 13.40 -17.14
N VAL A 75 -25.03 12.55 -16.89
CA VAL A 75 -26.25 12.37 -17.70
C VAL A 75 -26.79 13.67 -18.31
N GLN A 76 -26.94 13.74 -19.65
CA GLN A 76 -27.96 14.53 -20.37
C GLN A 76 -27.95 14.20 -21.88
N THR A 77 -28.51 13.05 -22.24
CA THR A 77 -29.42 13.02 -23.39
C THR A 77 -30.78 12.66 -22.81
N ALA A 78 -31.49 13.70 -22.39
CA ALA A 78 -32.93 13.60 -22.19
C ALA A 78 -33.53 12.99 -23.47
N PRO A 79 -34.52 12.09 -23.37
CA PRO A 79 -35.30 11.66 -24.51
C PRO A 79 -36.16 12.86 -24.96
N SER A 80 -35.61 13.70 -25.83
CA SER A 80 -36.38 14.70 -26.58
C SER A 80 -37.06 14.00 -27.74
N ALA A 81 -38.12 13.25 -27.46
CA ALA A 81 -39.13 12.95 -28.46
C ALA A 81 -40.47 13.43 -27.90
N PRO A 82 -40.97 14.59 -28.35
CA PRO A 82 -42.30 15.05 -27.98
C PRO A 82 -43.33 14.06 -28.53
N VAL A 83 -44.28 13.72 -27.67
CA VAL A 83 -45.64 13.37 -28.05
C VAL A 83 -46.13 14.35 -29.12
N ASP A 84 -46.39 13.88 -30.34
CA ASP A 84 -47.59 14.21 -31.13
C ASP A 84 -47.57 13.54 -32.52
N LYS A 85 -48.70 12.92 -32.85
CA LYS A 85 -49.43 12.93 -34.13
C LYS A 85 -49.56 11.62 -34.94
N SER A 86 -50.85 11.29 -35.11
CA SER A 86 -51.53 10.42 -36.10
C SER A 86 -51.86 8.99 -35.69
#